data_AF-A0A6M1XS28-F1
#
_entry.id   AF-A0A6M1XS28-F1
#
_cell.length_a   1.000
_cell.length_b   1.000
_cell.length_c   1.000
_cell.angle_alpha   90.00
_cell.angle_beta   90.00
_cell.angle_gamma   90.00
#
_symmetry.space_group_name_H-M   'P 1'
#
loop_
_entity.id
_entity.type
_entity.pdbx_description
1 polymer ?
#
loop_
_entity_poly.entity_id
_entity_poly.type
_entity_poly.pdbx_seq_one_letter_code
_entity_poly.pdbx_strand_id
1 'polypeptide(L)' 'PDYVNVICDQLEMIPKEIIIHRLTGDAPWDSLIGPMWSLKKWEVLNAIDEELLRRDSFQGKYDVRKKVSV' A
#
# COMPACT_ATOMS: atom_id res chain seq x y z
N PRO A 1 -0.70 12.51 -1.09
CA PRO A 1 -1.81 12.28 -2.04
C PRO A 1 -2.83 11.31 -1.42
N ASP A 2 -4.13 11.48 -1.70
CA ASP A 2 -5.18 10.70 -1.02
C ASP A 2 -5.00 9.18 -1.19
N TYR A 3 -4.57 8.73 -2.36
CA TYR A 3 -4.34 7.29 -2.60
C TYR A 3 -3.20 6.72 -1.77
N VAL A 4 -2.10 7.47 -1.55
CA VAL A 4 -0.96 7.00 -0.74
C VAL A 4 -1.43 6.75 0.68
N ASN A 5 -2.21 7.69 1.24
CA ASN A 5 -2.76 7.55 2.58
C ASN A 5 -3.64 6.30 2.70
N VAL A 6 -4.55 6.08 1.75
CA VAL A 6 -5.43 4.90 1.73
C VAL A 6 -4.62 3.60 1.67
N ILE A 7 -3.58 3.54 0.85
CA ILE A 7 -2.72 2.34 0.78
C ILE A 7 -1.96 2.13 2.09
N CYS A 8 -1.36 3.17 2.67
CA CYS A 8 -0.69 3.06 3.96
C CYS A 8 -1.63 2.58 5.07
N ASP A 9 -2.84 3.15 5.16
CA ASP A 9 -3.85 2.72 6.13
C ASP A 9 -4.15 1.21 5.99
N GLN A 10 -4.32 0.73 4.75
CA GLN A 10 -4.53 -0.68 4.46
C GLN A 10 -3.34 -1.55 4.87
N LEU A 11 -2.12 -1.16 4.52
CA LEU A 11 -0.91 -1.90 4.86
C LEU A 11 -0.75 -2.07 6.37
N GLU A 12 -1.00 -1.02 7.13
CA GLU A 12 -0.90 -1.05 8.59
C GLU A 12 -1.87 -2.05 9.22
N MET A 13 -3.04 -2.26 8.62
CA MET A 13 -4.06 -3.21 9.08
C MET A 13 -3.78 -4.65 8.62
N ILE A 14 -3.12 -4.83 7.46
CA ILE A 14 -2.83 -6.15 6.92
C ILE A 14 -1.79 -6.85 7.80
N PRO A 15 -2.08 -8.05 8.31
CA PRO A 15 -1.16 -8.82 9.14
C PRO A 15 0.23 -9.03 8.54
N LYS A 16 1.24 -9.08 9.41
CA LYS A 16 2.65 -9.23 9.01
C LYS A 16 2.98 -10.58 8.36
N GLU A 17 2.21 -11.64 8.61
CA GLU A 17 2.44 -12.93 7.94
C GLU A 17 1.85 -13.01 6.53
N ILE A 18 1.03 -12.03 6.13
CA ILE A 18 0.46 -12.00 4.79
C ILE A 18 1.49 -11.39 3.84
N ILE A 19 1.84 -12.14 2.80
CA ILE A 19 2.72 -11.65 1.75
C ILE A 19 1.86 -10.94 0.69
N ILE A 20 2.10 -9.65 0.51
CA ILE A 20 1.47 -8.88 -0.57
C ILE A 20 2.29 -9.08 -1.84
N HIS A 21 1.72 -9.79 -2.82
CA HIS A 21 2.43 -10.13 -4.06
C HIS A 21 2.72 -8.88 -4.92
N ARG A 22 1.82 -7.90 -4.93
CA ARG A 22 1.94 -6.66 -5.71
C ARG A 22 1.20 -5.51 -5.02
N LEU A 23 1.86 -4.35 -4.93
CA LEU A 23 1.26 -3.09 -4.47
C LEU A 23 0.78 -2.21 -5.63
N THR A 24 1.38 -2.37 -6.81
CA THR A 24 1.02 -1.65 -8.03
C THR A 24 0.87 -2.62 -9.20
N GLY A 25 0.07 -2.22 -10.19
CA GLY A 25 -0.13 -2.95 -11.44
C GLY A 25 0.29 -2.08 -12.63
N ASP A 26 0.87 -2.71 -13.65
CA ASP A 26 1.25 -2.05 -14.89
C ASP A 26 0.08 -2.18 -15.88
N ALA A 27 -0.46 -1.06 -16.35
CA ALA A 27 -1.46 -1.01 -17.41
C ALA A 27 -0.82 -0.49 -18.70
N PRO A 28 -1.20 -1.01 -19.89
CA PRO A 28 -0.78 -0.40 -21.16
C PRO A 28 -1.23 1.06 -21.21
N TRP A 29 -0.29 1.95 -21.56
CA TRP A 29 -0.49 3.41 -21.58
C TRP A 29 -1.74 3.82 -22.36
N ASP A 30 -1.92 3.25 -23.55
CA ASP A 30 -3.01 3.60 -24.47
C ASP A 30 -4.38 3.09 -24.02
N SER A 31 -4.40 2.22 -23.00
CA SER A 31 -5.63 1.65 -22.42
C SER A 31 -5.97 2.22 -21.05
N LEU A 32 -5.11 3.06 -20.47
CA LEU A 32 -5.32 3.59 -19.13
C LEU A 32 -6.25 4.79 -19.16
N ILE A 33 -7.47 4.62 -18.61
CA ILE A 33 -8.42 5.71 -18.40
C ILE A 33 -8.00 6.57 -17.19
N GLY A 34 -7.34 5.95 -16.21
CA GLY A 34 -6.80 6.58 -15.01
C GLY A 34 -6.77 5.59 -13.84
N PRO A 35 -6.22 5.99 -12.69
CA PRO A 35 -5.58 7.28 -12.43
C PRO A 35 -4.13 7.32 -12.93
N MET A 36 -3.70 8.46 -13.48
CA MET A 36 -2.41 8.57 -14.19
C MET A 36 -1.18 8.31 -13.31
N TRP A 37 -1.30 8.45 -11.99
CA TRP A 37 -0.21 8.13 -11.07
C TRP A 37 0.17 6.63 -11.13
N SER A 38 -0.72 5.73 -11.57
CA SER A 38 -0.42 4.31 -11.69
C SER A 38 0.66 4.00 -12.72
N LEU A 39 0.94 4.92 -13.64
CA LEU A 39 2.02 4.80 -14.64
C LEU A 39 3.40 5.08 -14.05
N LYS A 40 3.46 5.78 -12.91
CA LYS A 40 4.70 6.22 -12.26
C LYS A 40 5.06 5.29 -11.12
N LYS A 41 5.30 4.01 -11.44
CA LYS A 41 5.51 2.93 -10.47
C LYS A 41 6.49 3.29 -9.35
N TRP A 42 7.68 3.78 -9.69
CA TRP A 42 8.71 4.11 -8.71
C TRP A 42 8.32 5.28 -7.81
N GLU A 43 7.70 6.32 -8.37
CA GLU A 43 7.23 7.47 -7.58
C GLU A 43 6.15 7.05 -6.58
N VAL A 44 5.24 6.16 -6.99
CA VAL A 44 4.19 5.62 -6.13
C VAL A 44 4.77 4.80 -4.98
N LEU A 45 5.72 3.90 -5.28
CA LEU A 45 6.36 3.07 -4.26
C LEU A 45 7.17 3.91 -3.27
N ASN A 46 7.93 4.90 -3.76
CA ASN A 46 8.68 5.81 -2.89
C ASN A 46 7.74 6.64 -2.00
N ALA A 47 6.63 7.14 -2.55
CA ALA A 47 5.67 7.90 -1.76
C ALA A 47 5.03 7.05 -0.65
N ILE A 48 4.78 5.76 -0.89
CA ILE A 48 4.29 4.82 0.14
C ILE A 48 5.35 4.62 1.23
N ASP A 49 6.61 4.41 0.85
CA ASP A 49 7.71 4.21 1.79
C ASP A 49 7.95 5.46 2.66
N GLU A 50 8.04 6.64 2.03
CA GLU A 50 8.18 7.93 2.72
C GLU A 50 7.02 8.19 3.68
N GLU A 51 5.79 7.87 3.28
CA GLU A 51 4.61 8.07 4.13
C GLU A 51 4.59 7.11 5.33
N LEU A 52 4.97 5.84 5.14
CA LEU A 52 5.11 4.90 6.25
C LEU A 52 6.23 5.32 7.21
N LEU A 53 7.37 5.77 6.70
CA LEU A 53 8.46 6.33 7.52
C LEU A 53 7.99 7.57 8.30
N ARG A 54 7.27 8.50 7.65
CA ARG A 54 6.71 9.70 8.29
C ARG A 54 5.75 9.35 9.42
N ARG A 55 5.02 8.23 9.30
CA ARG A 55 4.08 7.70 10.32
C ARG A 55 4.76 6.83 11.38
N ASP A 56 6.08 6.60 11.27
CA ASP A 56 6.81 5.59 12.05
C ASP A 56 6.13 4.22 11.99
N SER A 57 5.72 3.81 10.79
CA SER A 57 4.77 2.73 10.56
C SER A 57 5.26 1.67 9.59
N PHE A 58 4.56 0.53 9.56
CA PHE A 58 4.90 -0.63 8.74
C PHE A 58 3.68 -1.55 8.59
N GLN A 59 3.76 -2.52 7.68
CA GLN A 59 2.69 -3.49 7.46
C GLN A 59 2.36 -4.27 8.75
N GLY A 60 1.09 -4.27 9.14
CA GLY A 60 0.62 -5.01 10.31
C GLY A 60 0.91 -4.35 11.65
N LYS A 61 1.31 -3.06 11.67
CA LYS A 61 1.43 -2.29 12.92
C LYS A 61 0.11 -2.28 13.71
N TYR A 62 -1.02 -2.30 13.02
CA TYR A 62 -2.37 -2.34 13.58
C TYR A 62 -3.12 -3.61 13.16
N ASP A 63 -2.46 -4.78 13.10
CA ASP A 63 -3.06 -6.06 12.70
C ASP A 63 -4.48 -6.23 13.28
N VAL A 64 -5.47 -6.26 12.39
CA VAL A 64 -6.90 -6.21 12.75
C VAL A 64 -7.48 -7.58 13.09
N ARG A 65 -6.75 -8.68 12.87
CA ARG A 65 -7.29 -10.00 13.21
C ARG A 65 -7.25 -10.19 14.72
N LYS A 66 -8.42 -10.51 15.29
CA LYS A 66 -8.49 -10.99 16.68
C LYS A 66 -7.65 -12.25 16.77
N LYS A 67 -6.68 -12.29 17.70
CA LYS A 67 -6.12 -13.56 18.15
C LYS A 67 -7.30 -14.40 18.63
N VAL A 68 -7.71 -15.39 17.84
CA VAL A 68 -8.61 -16.41 18.33
C VAL A 68 -7.80 -17.15 19.39
N SER A 69 -8.09 -16.87 20.65
CA SER A 69 -7.62 -17.68 21.76
C SER A 69 -8.27 -19.05 21.58
N VAL A 70 -7.52 -20.00 21.03
CA VAL A 70 -7.83 -21.43 21.15
C VAL A 70 -7.41 -21.89 22.54
#